data_AF-A0A5K7X193-F1
#
_entry.id   AF-A0A5K7X193-F1
#
_cell.length_a   1.000
_cell.length_b   1.000
_cell.length_c   1.000
_cell.angle_alpha   90.00
_cell.angle_beta   90.00
_cell.angle_gamma   90.00
#
_symmetry.space_group_name_H-M   'P 1'
#
loop_
_entity.id
_entity.type
_entity.pdbx_description
1 polymer ?
#
loop_
_entity_poly.entity_id
_entity_poly.type
_entity_poly.pdbx_seq_one_letter_code
_entity_poly.pdbx_strand_id
1 'polypeptide(L)'
;MTVAWPDYELLDFGDGRKLERFGEWTLDRPCPTAVGLANAKPQAWRGAIARFEGDRAADGEWSPSAAKWPQREATLDVPLGAERSFRMLLEPLPSGQIGVFPEQFDNWAWIALRAAAAAAPLNVLNLFAYTGGSSLAAAAAGANVVHVDAAKSVVARARENAAASGLAEHPIRWIVEDAVKFCRREVKRGNRYDAIILDPPTYGHGPKGEEWNVKRDLLPLLELCGELTDRRPKFLLLTCHSPGIGRAELSAYLSEGIFGACGQPPRTLELSLQTADNRRLPSGIAARWPG
;
A
#
# COMPACT_ATOMS: atom_id res chain seq x y z
N MET A 1 16.89 6.72 -9.23
CA MET A 1 16.22 7.05 -10.51
C MET A 1 14.74 7.17 -10.19
N THR A 2 14.14 8.34 -10.38
CA THR A 2 12.69 8.52 -10.22
C THR A 2 12.03 7.93 -11.46
N VAL A 3 11.35 6.80 -11.31
CA VAL A 3 10.54 6.23 -12.38
C VAL A 3 9.32 7.14 -12.52
N ALA A 4 8.96 7.54 -13.73
CA ALA A 4 7.71 8.30 -13.94
C ALA A 4 6.54 7.31 -14.03
N TRP A 5 5.37 7.69 -13.54
CA TRP A 5 4.14 6.90 -13.65
C TRP A 5 3.11 7.65 -14.53
N PRO A 6 3.05 7.38 -15.84
CA PRO A 6 2.19 8.14 -16.76
C PRO A 6 0.69 8.02 -16.44
N ASP A 7 0.28 6.88 -15.89
CA ASP A 7 -1.13 6.58 -15.61
C ASP A 7 -1.64 7.23 -14.32
N TYR A 8 -0.77 7.86 -13.52
CA TYR A 8 -1.19 8.54 -12.30
C TYR A 8 -0.66 9.96 -12.20
N GLU A 9 -1.52 10.88 -11.74
CA GLU A 9 -1.11 12.24 -11.42
C GLU A 9 -1.97 12.85 -10.31
N LEU A 10 -1.33 13.50 -9.34
CA LEU A 10 -2.03 14.42 -8.43
C LEU A 10 -2.10 15.79 -9.12
N LEU A 11 -3.28 16.18 -9.60
CA LEU A 11 -3.48 17.40 -10.38
C LEU A 11 -3.53 18.63 -9.48
N ASP A 12 -4.26 18.53 -8.38
CA ASP A 12 -4.46 19.58 -7.38
C ASP A 12 -4.96 19.01 -6.05
N PHE A 13 -4.87 19.79 -4.99
CA PHE A 13 -5.47 19.53 -3.69
C PHE A 13 -5.72 20.85 -2.95
N GLY A 14 -6.66 20.84 -2.02
CA GLY A 14 -7.05 22.02 -1.25
C GLY A 14 -8.48 21.87 -0.74
N ASP A 15 -8.87 22.72 0.21
CA ASP A 15 -10.22 22.76 0.78
C ASP A 15 -10.72 21.39 1.28
N GLY A 16 -9.81 20.58 1.83
CA GLY A 16 -10.13 19.24 2.33
C GLY A 16 -10.35 18.19 1.24
N ARG A 17 -9.89 18.43 0.02
CA ARG A 17 -10.10 17.55 -1.14
C ARG A 17 -8.82 17.37 -1.95
N LYS A 18 -8.80 16.35 -2.81
CA LYS A 18 -7.77 16.11 -3.81
C LYS A 18 -8.38 15.75 -5.16
N LEU A 19 -7.72 16.24 -6.22
CA LEU A 19 -8.05 15.99 -7.61
C LEU A 19 -6.94 15.15 -8.21
N GLU A 20 -7.27 13.93 -8.62
CA GLU A 20 -6.31 12.94 -9.09
C GLU A 20 -6.73 12.41 -10.47
N ARG A 21 -5.75 12.14 -11.33
CA ARG A 21 -5.93 11.44 -12.59
C ARG A 21 -5.42 10.00 -12.47
N PHE A 22 -6.23 9.06 -12.93
CA PHE A 22 -5.96 7.63 -13.00
C PHE A 22 -6.29 7.15 -14.42
N GLY A 23 -5.28 7.07 -15.29
CA GLY A 23 -5.48 6.89 -16.72
C GLY A 23 -6.36 8.01 -17.28
N GLU A 24 -7.54 7.65 -17.76
CA GLU A 24 -8.57 8.55 -18.28
C GLU A 24 -9.51 9.11 -17.18
N TRP A 25 -9.46 8.56 -15.97
CA TRP A 25 -10.36 8.97 -14.88
C TRP A 25 -9.77 10.13 -14.10
N THR A 26 -10.44 11.29 -14.17
CA THR A 26 -10.14 12.42 -13.29
C THR A 26 -11.15 12.45 -12.15
N LEU A 27 -10.71 12.24 -10.91
CA LEU A 27 -11.58 12.04 -9.76
C LEU A 27 -11.35 13.10 -8.68
N ASP A 28 -12.45 13.65 -8.19
CA ASP A 28 -12.49 14.56 -7.05
C ASP A 28 -12.85 13.79 -5.77
N ARG A 29 -11.93 13.68 -4.82
CA ARG A 29 -12.08 12.85 -3.61
C ARG A 29 -11.80 13.64 -2.32
N PRO A 30 -12.46 13.29 -1.20
CA PRO A 30 -12.11 13.83 0.11
C PRO A 30 -10.65 13.56 0.48
N CYS A 31 -10.04 14.54 1.14
CA CYS A 31 -8.67 14.48 1.64
C CYS A 31 -8.54 15.33 2.92
N PRO A 32 -8.75 14.74 4.10
CA PRO A 32 -8.71 15.49 5.36
C PRO A 32 -7.39 16.22 5.62
N THR A 33 -6.27 15.71 5.11
CA THR A 33 -4.95 16.37 5.22
C THR A 33 -4.82 17.62 4.37
N ALA A 34 -5.75 17.87 3.44
CA ALA A 34 -5.82 19.08 2.63
C ALA A 34 -6.73 20.17 3.22
N VAL A 35 -7.32 19.96 4.41
CA VAL A 35 -8.13 20.98 5.09
C VAL A 35 -7.24 22.18 5.45
N GLY A 36 -7.69 23.39 5.11
CA GLY A 36 -6.95 24.63 5.34
C GLY A 36 -5.84 24.92 4.31
N LEU A 37 -5.65 24.05 3.32
CA LEU A 37 -4.76 24.30 2.19
C LEU A 37 -5.55 24.92 1.03
N ALA A 38 -4.95 25.88 0.33
CA ALA A 38 -5.61 26.55 -0.79
C ALA A 38 -5.72 25.64 -2.02
N ASN A 39 -6.89 25.65 -2.66
CA ASN A 39 -7.08 25.14 -4.01
C ASN A 39 -6.35 26.04 -5.02
N ALA A 40 -5.30 25.51 -5.66
CA ALA A 40 -4.44 26.30 -6.56
C ALA A 40 -4.94 26.33 -8.00
N LYS A 41 -5.76 25.37 -8.43
CA LYS A 41 -6.26 25.24 -9.80
C LYS A 41 -7.77 25.05 -9.85
N PRO A 42 -8.62 25.99 -9.36
CA PRO A 42 -10.06 25.79 -9.25
C PRO A 42 -10.77 25.38 -10.56
N GLN A 43 -10.23 25.83 -11.70
CA GLN A 43 -10.80 25.48 -13.01
C GLN A 43 -10.60 24.00 -13.36
N ALA A 44 -9.52 23.36 -12.92
CA ALA A 44 -9.22 21.96 -13.23
C ALA A 44 -10.27 21.00 -12.63
N TRP A 45 -10.82 21.34 -11.47
CA TRP A 45 -11.82 20.52 -10.76
C TRP A 45 -13.14 20.36 -11.54
N ARG A 46 -13.47 21.31 -12.42
CA ARG A 46 -14.65 21.20 -13.31
C ARG A 46 -14.51 20.08 -14.34
N GLY A 47 -13.28 19.62 -14.61
CA GLY A 47 -12.98 18.52 -15.51
C GLY A 47 -13.03 17.14 -14.83
N ALA A 48 -13.31 17.05 -13.53
CA ALA A 48 -13.49 15.77 -12.87
C ALA A 48 -14.66 15.01 -13.50
N ILE A 49 -14.42 13.76 -13.90
CA ILE A 49 -15.48 12.90 -14.45
C ILE A 49 -16.46 12.49 -13.36
N ALA A 50 -16.00 12.46 -12.11
CA ALA A 50 -16.82 12.16 -10.95
C ALA A 50 -16.21 12.71 -9.67
N ARG A 51 -17.11 12.93 -8.71
CA ARG A 51 -16.82 13.40 -7.36
C ARG A 51 -17.38 12.41 -6.36
N PHE A 52 -16.60 12.08 -5.34
CA PHE A 52 -17.10 11.37 -4.17
C PHE A 52 -17.51 12.37 -3.09
N GLU A 53 -18.74 12.23 -2.59
CA GLU A 53 -19.26 12.96 -1.45
C GLU A 53 -19.56 11.99 -0.32
N GLY A 54 -19.25 12.35 0.93
CA GLY A 54 -19.43 11.48 2.10
C GLY A 54 -18.22 11.54 3.04
N ASP A 55 -18.51 11.48 4.34
CA ASP A 55 -17.48 11.50 5.40
C ASP A 55 -17.10 10.08 5.84
N ARG A 56 -17.93 9.08 5.55
CA ARG A 56 -17.72 7.67 5.91
C ARG A 56 -18.06 6.74 4.75
N ALA A 57 -17.46 5.55 4.75
CA ALA A 57 -17.70 4.56 3.71
C ALA A 57 -19.15 4.04 3.62
N ALA A 58 -19.97 4.30 4.65
CA ALA A 58 -21.37 3.88 4.70
C ALA A 58 -22.36 4.96 4.23
N ASP A 59 -21.92 6.21 4.07
CA ASP A 59 -22.78 7.36 3.74
C ASP A 59 -22.31 8.13 2.50
N GLY A 60 -21.31 7.61 1.79
CA GLY A 60 -20.76 8.28 0.63
C GLY A 60 -21.26 7.76 -0.73
N GLU A 61 -21.31 8.66 -1.71
CA GLU A 61 -21.79 8.38 -3.05
C GLU A 61 -20.89 9.03 -4.12
N TRP A 62 -20.77 8.33 -5.25
CA TRP A 62 -20.12 8.86 -6.45
C TRP A 62 -21.13 9.59 -7.33
N SER A 63 -20.82 10.83 -7.71
CA SER A 63 -21.62 11.65 -8.62
C SER A 63 -20.80 12.07 -9.84
N PRO A 64 -21.20 11.68 -11.08
CA PRO A 64 -22.23 10.70 -11.40
C PRO A 64 -21.86 9.29 -10.93
N SER A 65 -22.84 8.39 -10.85
CA SER A 65 -22.60 7.00 -10.46
C SER A 65 -21.60 6.31 -11.40
N ALA A 66 -20.78 5.40 -10.85
CA ALA A 66 -19.72 4.69 -11.57
C ALA A 66 -20.17 3.98 -12.86
N ALA A 67 -21.46 3.61 -12.94
CA ALA A 67 -22.04 3.02 -14.15
C ALA A 67 -22.02 3.94 -15.38
N LYS A 68 -21.86 5.26 -15.18
CA LYS A 68 -21.84 6.29 -16.24
C LYS A 68 -20.42 6.69 -16.65
N TRP A 69 -19.39 6.11 -16.03
CA TRP A 69 -18.01 6.53 -16.26
C TRP A 69 -17.49 5.95 -17.58
N PRO A 70 -16.64 6.69 -18.32
CA PRO A 70 -15.94 6.14 -19.48
C PRO A 70 -15.03 4.99 -19.03
N GLN A 71 -14.88 3.96 -19.87
CA GLN A 71 -14.03 2.80 -19.58
C GLN A 71 -14.26 2.25 -18.16
N ARG A 72 -15.45 1.69 -17.91
CA ARG A 72 -15.89 1.21 -16.58
C ARG A 72 -14.85 0.33 -15.87
N GLU A 73 -14.07 -0.42 -16.64
CA GLU A 73 -12.89 -1.15 -16.18
C GLU A 73 -11.64 -0.37 -16.62
N ALA A 74 -11.14 0.49 -15.75
CA ALA A 74 -9.88 1.17 -15.97
C ALA A 74 -8.73 0.36 -15.37
N THR A 75 -7.59 0.38 -16.05
CA THR A 75 -6.37 -0.26 -15.60
C THR A 75 -5.23 0.73 -15.54
N LEU A 76 -4.35 0.60 -14.56
CA LEU A 76 -3.12 1.36 -14.47
C LEU A 76 -1.93 0.44 -14.72
N ASP A 77 -1.09 0.80 -15.68
CA ASP A 77 0.23 0.22 -15.85
C ASP A 77 1.20 0.92 -14.88
N VAL A 78 1.77 0.13 -13.97
CA VAL A 78 2.63 0.60 -12.87
C VAL A 78 4.09 0.25 -13.18
N PRO A 79 4.91 1.21 -13.62
CA PRO A 79 6.31 0.94 -13.96
C PRO A 79 7.18 0.82 -12.70
N LEU A 80 8.03 -0.20 -12.65
CA LEU A 80 8.97 -0.45 -11.54
C LEU A 80 10.42 -0.09 -11.90
N GLY A 81 10.66 0.31 -13.14
CA GLY A 81 11.99 0.51 -13.70
C GLY A 81 12.61 -0.78 -14.25
N ALA A 82 13.70 -0.64 -15.02
CA ALA A 82 14.40 -1.75 -15.66
C ALA A 82 13.44 -2.72 -16.38
N GLU A 83 12.54 -2.15 -17.18
CA GLU A 83 11.51 -2.84 -17.99
C GLU A 83 10.48 -3.68 -17.21
N ARG A 84 10.50 -3.63 -15.87
CA ARG A 84 9.48 -4.29 -15.05
C ARG A 84 8.28 -3.38 -14.85
N SER A 85 7.10 -3.97 -14.88
CA SER A 85 5.84 -3.31 -14.55
C SER A 85 4.84 -4.34 -14.03
N PHE A 86 3.76 -3.86 -13.43
CA PHE A 86 2.56 -4.66 -13.16
C PHE A 86 1.33 -3.81 -13.47
N ARG A 87 0.16 -4.45 -13.55
CA ARG A 87 -1.11 -3.79 -13.85
C ARG A 87 -2.05 -3.84 -12.65
N MET A 88 -2.73 -2.74 -12.38
CA MET A 88 -3.77 -2.66 -11.37
C MET A 88 -5.12 -2.34 -12.00
N LEU A 89 -6.13 -3.13 -11.66
CA LEU A 89 -7.53 -2.84 -11.97
C LEU A 89 -8.04 -1.79 -10.99
N LEU A 90 -8.74 -0.78 -11.51
CA LEU A 90 -9.42 0.22 -10.70
C LEU A 90 -10.86 -0.20 -10.44
N GLU A 91 -11.31 0.02 -9.21
CA GLU A 91 -12.68 -0.26 -8.80
C GLU A 91 -13.20 0.87 -7.91
N PRO A 92 -14.18 1.67 -8.35
CA PRO A 92 -14.82 2.66 -7.49
C PRO A 92 -15.58 1.96 -6.35
N LEU A 93 -15.06 2.07 -5.13
CA LEU A 93 -15.66 1.46 -3.94
C LEU A 93 -16.65 2.43 -3.27
N PRO A 94 -17.63 1.91 -2.51
CA PRO A 94 -18.52 2.75 -1.67
C PRO A 94 -17.77 3.60 -0.64
N SER A 95 -16.51 3.26 -0.34
CA SER A 95 -15.64 4.03 0.56
C SER A 95 -14.98 5.27 -0.06
N GLY A 96 -15.17 5.51 -1.37
CA GLY A 96 -14.44 6.54 -2.11
C GLY A 96 -13.00 6.13 -2.47
N GLN A 97 -12.56 4.94 -2.06
CA GLN A 97 -11.34 4.32 -2.55
C GLN A 97 -11.55 3.76 -3.96
N ILE A 98 -10.44 3.61 -4.69
CA ILE A 98 -10.47 3.08 -6.06
C ILE A 98 -9.60 1.82 -6.25
N GLY A 99 -9.11 1.23 -5.15
CA GLY A 99 -8.27 0.04 -5.18
C GLY A 99 -6.76 0.28 -5.34
N VAL A 100 -6.31 1.54 -5.32
CA VAL A 100 -4.88 1.90 -5.41
C VAL A 100 -4.51 3.03 -4.45
N PHE A 101 -3.29 2.96 -3.89
CA PHE A 101 -2.67 3.99 -3.06
C PHE A 101 -1.38 4.50 -3.73
N PRO A 102 -1.47 5.54 -4.57
CA PRO A 102 -0.35 5.98 -5.40
C PRO A 102 0.88 6.48 -4.62
N GLU A 103 0.70 6.89 -3.37
CA GLU A 103 1.78 7.26 -2.46
C GLU A 103 2.75 6.08 -2.16
N GLN A 104 2.34 4.84 -2.46
CA GLN A 104 3.15 3.65 -2.33
C GLN A 104 4.04 3.38 -3.56
N PHE A 105 3.91 4.17 -4.63
CA PHE A 105 4.62 3.93 -5.89
C PHE A 105 6.15 3.82 -5.72
N ASP A 106 6.76 4.74 -4.97
CA ASP A 106 8.18 4.69 -4.65
C ASP A 106 8.55 3.47 -3.80
N ASN A 107 7.63 2.95 -2.99
CA ASN A 107 7.83 1.72 -2.22
C ASN A 107 7.79 0.50 -3.14
N TRP A 108 6.89 0.44 -4.12
CA TRP A 108 6.81 -0.65 -5.09
C TRP A 108 8.07 -0.74 -5.95
N ALA A 109 8.57 0.39 -6.48
CA ALA A 109 9.83 0.41 -7.21
C ALA A 109 11.01 -0.04 -6.34
N TRP A 110 11.03 0.38 -5.06
CA TRP A 110 12.04 -0.06 -4.10
C TRP A 110 11.95 -1.56 -3.76
N ILE A 111 10.75 -2.11 -3.57
CA ILE A 111 10.52 -3.55 -3.36
C ILE A 111 11.08 -4.34 -4.54
N ALA A 112 10.72 -3.94 -5.76
CA ALA A 112 11.16 -4.60 -6.98
C ALA A 112 12.69 -4.58 -7.12
N LEU A 113 13.31 -3.44 -6.83
CA LEU A 113 14.76 -3.30 -6.82
C LEU A 113 15.43 -4.24 -5.80
N ARG A 114 14.89 -4.32 -4.57
CA ARG A 114 15.44 -5.19 -3.52
C ARG A 114 15.27 -6.66 -3.84
N ALA A 115 14.10 -7.05 -4.35
CA ALA A 115 13.82 -8.42 -4.75
C ALA A 115 14.71 -8.86 -5.93
N ALA A 116 14.85 -8.02 -6.96
CA ALA A 116 15.66 -8.32 -8.14
C ALA A 116 17.17 -8.37 -7.87
N ALA A 117 17.65 -7.73 -6.80
CA ALA A 117 19.06 -7.73 -6.42
C ALA A 117 19.51 -9.04 -5.72
N ALA A 118 18.58 -9.92 -5.34
CA ALA A 118 18.90 -11.17 -4.69
C ALA A 118 19.46 -12.21 -5.68
N ALA A 119 20.43 -13.01 -5.23
CA ALA A 119 21.00 -14.09 -6.04
C ALA A 119 20.03 -15.25 -6.33
N ALA A 120 18.92 -15.33 -5.59
CA ALA A 120 17.87 -16.32 -5.75
C ALA A 120 16.51 -15.69 -5.38
N PRO A 121 15.38 -16.23 -5.88
CA PRO A 121 14.04 -15.78 -5.51
C PRO A 121 13.85 -15.68 -3.99
N LEU A 122 13.41 -14.50 -3.52
CA LEU A 122 13.12 -14.26 -2.11
C LEU A 122 11.72 -14.77 -1.75
N ASN A 123 11.55 -15.29 -0.53
CA ASN A 123 10.24 -15.53 0.04
C ASN A 123 9.77 -14.29 0.81
N VAL A 124 8.85 -13.54 0.22
CA VAL A 124 8.35 -12.25 0.73
C VAL A 124 6.99 -12.44 1.39
N LEU A 125 6.87 -12.05 2.66
CA LEU A 125 5.59 -11.99 3.37
C LEU A 125 5.02 -10.58 3.29
N ASN A 126 3.83 -10.41 2.70
CA ASN A 126 3.11 -9.15 2.66
C ASN A 126 1.86 -9.23 3.55
N LEU A 127 1.81 -8.40 4.59
CA LEU A 127 0.75 -8.35 5.60
C LEU A 127 -0.08 -7.08 5.42
N PHE A 128 -1.40 -7.21 5.61
CA PHE A 128 -2.37 -6.14 5.26
C PHE A 128 -2.22 -5.75 3.79
N ALA A 129 -2.14 -6.79 2.96
CA ALA A 129 -1.61 -6.67 1.60
C ALA A 129 -2.53 -5.96 0.61
N TYR A 130 -3.77 -5.67 1.02
CA TYR A 130 -4.79 -4.98 0.23
C TYR A 130 -4.93 -5.55 -1.19
N THR A 131 -5.13 -4.72 -2.21
CA THR A 131 -5.27 -5.11 -3.62
C THR A 131 -3.96 -5.58 -4.26
N GLY A 132 -2.89 -5.73 -3.46
CA GLY A 132 -1.70 -6.47 -3.84
C GLY A 132 -0.58 -5.67 -4.49
N GLY A 133 -0.61 -4.34 -4.54
CA GLY A 133 0.45 -3.54 -5.20
C GLY A 133 1.88 -3.94 -4.79
N SER A 134 2.13 -4.09 -3.48
CA SER A 134 3.44 -4.54 -2.96
C SER A 134 3.74 -6.01 -3.28
N SER A 135 2.72 -6.87 -3.29
CA SER A 135 2.87 -8.28 -3.69
C SER A 135 3.23 -8.41 -5.17
N LEU A 136 2.59 -7.64 -6.04
CA LEU A 136 2.82 -7.64 -7.47
C LEU A 136 4.18 -7.04 -7.81
N ALA A 137 4.61 -5.99 -7.11
CA ALA A 137 5.94 -5.43 -7.26
C ALA A 137 7.05 -6.46 -6.93
N ALA A 138 6.87 -7.23 -5.84
CA ALA A 138 7.79 -8.30 -5.47
C ALA A 138 7.76 -9.46 -6.49
N ALA A 139 6.57 -9.91 -6.90
CA ALA A 139 6.40 -11.00 -7.86
C ALA A 139 6.93 -10.64 -9.26
N ALA A 140 6.70 -9.42 -9.76
CA ALA A 140 7.26 -8.93 -11.02
C ALA A 140 8.80 -8.88 -11.02
N ALA A 141 9.42 -8.85 -9.83
CA ALA A 141 10.86 -8.96 -9.64
C ALA A 141 11.36 -10.40 -9.39
N GLY A 142 10.47 -11.41 -9.48
CA GLY A 142 10.79 -12.83 -9.36
C GLY A 142 10.71 -13.40 -7.95
N ALA A 143 10.15 -12.68 -6.97
CA ALA A 143 10.03 -13.17 -5.59
C ALA A 143 8.82 -14.08 -5.39
N ASN A 144 8.97 -15.15 -4.59
CA ASN A 144 7.82 -15.92 -4.09
C ASN A 144 7.09 -15.09 -3.05
N VAL A 145 5.77 -14.97 -3.13
CA VAL A 145 5.01 -14.06 -2.26
C VAL A 145 3.98 -14.84 -1.44
N VAL A 146 3.88 -14.50 -0.16
CA VAL A 146 2.70 -14.82 0.65
C VAL A 146 1.94 -13.52 0.88
N HIS A 147 0.73 -13.45 0.33
CA HIS A 147 -0.17 -12.31 0.41
C HIS A 147 -1.21 -12.58 1.48
N VAL A 148 -1.25 -11.75 2.53
CA VAL A 148 -2.18 -11.91 3.67
C VAL A 148 -3.03 -10.66 3.84
N ASP A 149 -4.34 -10.83 3.75
CA ASP A 149 -5.32 -9.80 4.08
C ASP A 149 -6.55 -10.44 4.75
N ALA A 150 -7.28 -9.69 5.57
CA ALA A 150 -8.48 -10.19 6.23
C ALA A 150 -9.70 -10.16 5.31
N ALA A 151 -9.73 -9.27 4.31
CA ALA A 151 -10.89 -9.08 3.45
C ALA A 151 -10.84 -10.00 2.22
N LYS A 152 -11.76 -10.98 2.17
CA LYS A 152 -11.87 -11.93 1.04
C LYS A 152 -12.02 -11.23 -0.31
N SER A 153 -12.81 -10.15 -0.38
CA SER A 153 -13.03 -9.37 -1.61
C SER A 153 -11.75 -8.71 -2.10
N VAL A 154 -10.94 -8.20 -1.18
CA VAL A 154 -9.67 -7.54 -1.48
C VAL A 154 -8.62 -8.54 -1.95
N VAL A 155 -8.54 -9.72 -1.33
CA VAL A 155 -7.69 -10.82 -1.81
C VAL A 155 -8.12 -11.31 -3.20
N ALA A 156 -9.42 -11.39 -3.47
CA ALA A 156 -9.92 -11.73 -4.80
C ALA A 156 -9.49 -10.68 -5.84
N ARG A 157 -9.61 -9.39 -5.52
CA ARG A 157 -9.13 -8.30 -6.38
C ARG A 157 -7.62 -8.37 -6.62
N ALA A 158 -6.83 -8.70 -5.59
CA ALA A 158 -5.39 -8.87 -5.75
C ALA A 158 -5.02 -10.01 -6.70
N ARG A 159 -5.79 -11.10 -6.72
CA ARG A 159 -5.63 -12.21 -7.69
C ARG A 159 -5.95 -11.78 -9.11
N GLU A 160 -6.99 -10.97 -9.29
CA GLU A 160 -7.33 -10.42 -10.60
C GLU A 160 -6.25 -9.44 -11.10
N ASN A 161 -5.68 -8.62 -10.22
CA ASN A 161 -4.53 -7.77 -10.55
C ASN A 161 -3.30 -8.60 -10.95
N ALA A 162 -3.05 -9.73 -10.27
CA ALA A 162 -1.98 -10.66 -10.67
C ALA A 162 -2.23 -11.23 -12.07
N ALA A 163 -3.46 -11.63 -12.38
CA ALA A 163 -3.82 -12.11 -13.72
C ALA A 163 -3.65 -11.01 -14.79
N ALA A 164 -4.13 -9.79 -14.52
CA ALA A 164 -3.97 -8.63 -15.41
C ALA A 164 -2.50 -8.24 -15.63
N SER A 165 -1.63 -8.58 -14.67
CA SER A 165 -0.18 -8.35 -14.73
C SER A 165 0.60 -9.48 -15.42
N GLY A 166 -0.07 -10.54 -15.90
CA GLY A 166 0.62 -11.74 -16.42
C GLY A 166 1.32 -12.57 -15.34
N LEU A 167 0.94 -12.39 -14.06
CA LEU A 167 1.53 -13.04 -12.88
C LEU A 167 0.61 -14.11 -12.28
N ALA A 168 -0.42 -14.57 -13.01
CA ALA A 168 -1.37 -15.58 -12.53
C ALA A 168 -0.70 -16.88 -12.06
N GLU A 169 0.31 -17.34 -12.80
CA GLU A 169 1.07 -18.56 -12.51
C GLU A 169 2.32 -18.30 -11.64
N HIS A 170 2.57 -17.05 -11.25
CA HIS A 170 3.67 -16.72 -10.36
C HIS A 170 3.40 -17.33 -8.96
N PRO A 171 4.41 -17.82 -8.22
CA PRO A 171 4.24 -18.38 -6.87
C PRO A 171 3.78 -17.31 -5.86
N ILE A 172 2.48 -17.03 -5.85
CA ILE A 172 1.80 -16.16 -4.88
C ILE A 172 0.78 -16.99 -4.10
N ARG A 173 1.01 -17.13 -2.79
CA ARG A 173 0.09 -17.79 -1.86
C ARG A 173 -0.88 -16.77 -1.30
N TRP A 174 -2.15 -16.89 -1.66
CA TRP A 174 -3.23 -16.00 -1.27
C TRP A 174 -3.89 -16.46 0.04
N ILE A 175 -3.82 -15.65 1.09
CA ILE A 175 -4.33 -15.96 2.42
C ILE A 175 -5.39 -14.95 2.84
N VAL A 176 -6.56 -15.47 3.22
CA VAL A 176 -7.65 -14.70 3.84
C VAL A 176 -7.65 -14.98 5.34
N GLU A 177 -6.92 -14.17 6.12
CA GLU A 177 -6.76 -14.37 7.56
C GLU A 177 -6.32 -13.09 8.28
N ASP A 178 -6.59 -13.01 9.59
CA ASP A 178 -5.94 -12.03 10.47
C ASP A 178 -4.41 -12.18 10.44
N ALA A 179 -3.71 -11.06 10.28
CA ALA A 179 -2.25 -11.03 10.11
C ALA A 179 -1.51 -11.57 11.34
N VAL A 180 -1.98 -11.24 12.56
CA VAL A 180 -1.33 -11.70 13.81
C VAL A 180 -1.50 -13.21 13.97
N LYS A 181 -2.70 -13.74 13.74
CA LYS A 181 -2.98 -15.19 13.77
C LYS A 181 -2.17 -15.94 12.73
N PHE A 182 -2.08 -15.40 11.51
CA PHE A 182 -1.25 -15.96 10.46
C PHE A 182 0.20 -16.09 10.92
N CYS A 183 0.81 -14.98 11.38
CA CYS A 183 2.20 -14.95 11.83
C CYS A 183 2.46 -15.93 12.98
N ARG A 184 1.60 -15.95 14.02
CA ARG A 184 1.72 -16.90 15.14
C ARG A 184 1.75 -18.36 14.67
N ARG A 185 0.92 -18.69 13.68
CA ARG A 185 0.86 -20.05 13.14
C ARG A 185 2.12 -20.40 12.34
N GLU A 186 2.61 -19.47 11.52
CA GLU A 186 3.83 -19.70 10.74
C GLU A 186 5.07 -19.83 11.64
N VAL A 187 5.16 -19.03 12.72
CA VAL A 187 6.18 -19.20 13.78
C VAL A 187 6.09 -20.60 14.38
N LYS A 188 4.90 -21.03 14.82
CA LYS A 188 4.69 -22.37 15.39
C LYS A 188 5.07 -23.51 14.43
N ARG A 189 4.92 -23.29 13.12
CA ARG A 189 5.28 -24.25 12.07
C ARG A 189 6.78 -24.24 11.74
N GLY A 190 7.55 -23.28 12.27
CA GLY A 190 8.96 -23.13 11.93
C GLY A 190 9.20 -22.52 10.54
N ASN A 191 8.19 -21.90 9.92
CA ASN A 191 8.36 -21.25 8.63
C ASN A 191 9.24 -20.00 8.76
N ARG A 192 9.89 -19.61 7.65
CA ARG A 192 10.78 -18.46 7.56
C ARG A 192 10.55 -17.69 6.27
N TYR A 193 10.83 -16.40 6.33
CA TYR A 193 10.69 -15.46 5.23
C TYR A 193 11.97 -14.64 5.08
N ASP A 194 12.34 -14.34 3.83
CA ASP A 194 13.51 -13.52 3.51
C ASP A 194 13.23 -12.03 3.73
N ALA A 195 11.98 -11.60 3.55
CA ALA A 195 11.57 -10.21 3.64
C ALA A 195 10.12 -10.08 4.10
N ILE A 196 9.81 -8.94 4.72
CA ILE A 196 8.46 -8.64 5.22
C ILE A 196 8.03 -7.25 4.77
N ILE A 197 6.77 -7.14 4.36
CA ILE A 197 6.08 -5.89 4.04
C ILE A 197 4.84 -5.82 4.94
N LEU A 198 4.62 -4.67 5.58
CA LEU A 198 3.46 -4.43 6.44
C LEU A 198 2.84 -3.06 6.13
N ASP A 199 1.52 -3.03 5.95
CA ASP A 199 0.74 -1.78 5.84
C ASP A 199 -0.48 -1.78 6.79
N PRO A 200 -0.26 -1.85 8.12
CA PRO A 200 -1.35 -1.99 9.08
C PRO A 200 -2.27 -0.75 9.10
N PRO A 201 -3.61 -0.93 9.13
CA PRO A 201 -4.53 0.17 9.35
C PRO A 201 -4.49 0.63 10.82
N THR A 202 -5.02 1.82 11.12
CA THR A 202 -5.15 2.29 12.52
C THR A 202 -6.00 1.34 13.37
N TYR A 203 -7.13 0.91 12.80
CA TYR A 203 -8.08 -0.03 13.37
C TYR A 203 -8.55 -0.99 12.29
N GLY A 204 -8.86 -2.23 12.66
CA GLY A 204 -9.38 -3.21 11.72
C GLY A 204 -10.01 -4.40 12.43
N HIS A 205 -10.59 -5.29 11.62
CA HIS A 205 -11.10 -6.56 12.10
C HIS A 205 -10.64 -7.71 11.22
N GLY A 206 -10.25 -8.82 11.84
CA GLY A 206 -10.01 -10.08 11.16
C GLY A 206 -11.31 -10.74 10.68
N PRO A 207 -11.23 -11.79 9.84
CA PRO A 207 -12.40 -12.42 9.25
C PRO A 207 -13.37 -13.05 10.26
N LYS A 208 -12.91 -13.33 11.49
CA LYS A 208 -13.71 -13.90 12.58
C LYS A 208 -13.95 -12.90 13.72
N GLY A 209 -13.82 -11.61 13.44
CA GLY A 209 -14.06 -10.52 14.40
C GLY A 209 -12.87 -10.23 15.32
N GLU A 210 -11.67 -10.72 15.00
CA GLU A 210 -10.46 -10.35 15.73
C GLU A 210 -10.23 -8.84 15.66
N GLU A 211 -10.11 -8.15 16.78
CA GLU A 211 -9.86 -6.71 16.76
C GLU A 211 -8.38 -6.40 16.53
N TRP A 212 -8.11 -5.46 15.62
CA TRP A 212 -6.80 -4.88 15.41
C TRP A 212 -6.78 -3.41 15.83
N ASN A 213 -5.76 -3.02 16.60
CA ASN A 213 -5.43 -1.64 16.91
C ASN A 213 -3.91 -1.45 16.83
N VAL A 214 -3.45 -0.59 15.93
CA VAL A 214 -2.02 -0.38 15.68
C VAL A 214 -1.22 -0.03 16.94
N LYS A 215 -1.77 0.77 17.86
CA LYS A 215 -1.04 1.19 19.08
C LYS A 215 -0.85 0.03 20.06
N ARG A 216 -1.78 -0.93 20.08
CA ARG A 216 -1.76 -2.09 20.97
C ARG A 216 -1.00 -3.27 20.35
N ASP A 217 -1.24 -3.52 19.06
CA ASP A 217 -0.94 -4.80 18.43
C ASP A 217 0.28 -4.76 17.48
N LEU A 218 0.77 -3.56 17.10
CA LEU A 218 1.92 -3.44 16.19
C LEU A 218 3.19 -4.06 16.76
N LEU A 219 3.55 -3.74 18.00
CA LEU A 219 4.78 -4.27 18.60
C LEU A 219 4.77 -5.81 18.71
N PRO A 220 3.72 -6.46 19.26
CA PRO A 220 3.62 -7.92 19.26
C PRO A 220 3.66 -8.55 17.85
N LEU A 221 3.11 -7.88 16.84
CA LEU A 221 3.21 -8.34 15.46
C LEU A 221 4.64 -8.25 14.93
N LEU A 222 5.35 -7.17 15.24
CA LEU A 222 6.75 -6.98 14.82
C LEU A 222 7.69 -8.00 15.49
N GLU A 223 7.45 -8.39 16.74
CA GLU A 223 8.19 -9.48 17.40
C GLU A 223 8.06 -10.80 16.63
N LEU A 224 6.84 -11.16 16.22
CA LEU A 224 6.60 -12.34 15.38
C LEU A 224 7.30 -12.20 14.03
N CYS A 225 7.30 -11.01 13.43
CA CYS A 225 8.04 -10.74 12.19
C CYS A 225 9.56 -10.91 12.38
N GLY A 226 10.08 -10.52 13.55
CA GLY A 226 11.45 -10.77 13.96
C GLY A 226 11.76 -12.27 14.00
N GLU A 227 10.91 -13.08 14.63
CA GLU A 227 11.08 -14.54 14.65
C GLU A 227 11.01 -15.17 13.25
N LEU A 228 10.07 -14.71 12.42
CA LEU A 228 9.86 -15.19 11.05
C LEU A 228 11.02 -14.87 10.10
N THR A 229 11.87 -13.90 10.45
CA THR A 229 13.04 -13.48 9.65
C THR A 229 14.36 -13.83 10.32
N ASP A 230 14.34 -14.55 11.45
CA ASP A 230 15.50 -14.73 12.31
C ASP A 230 16.21 -13.40 12.64
N ARG A 231 15.39 -12.34 12.76
CA ARG A 231 15.78 -10.94 12.97
C ARG A 231 16.75 -10.38 11.92
N ARG A 232 16.88 -11.06 10.76
CA ARG A 232 17.78 -10.71 9.66
C ARG A 232 17.03 -10.63 8.33
N PRO A 233 15.98 -9.80 8.21
CA PRO A 233 15.32 -9.62 6.93
C PRO A 233 16.29 -9.04 5.89
N LYS A 234 16.29 -9.62 4.68
CA LYS A 234 17.00 -9.06 3.52
C LYS A 234 16.42 -7.71 3.12
N PHE A 235 15.11 -7.55 3.26
CA PHE A 235 14.49 -6.24 3.34
C PHE A 235 13.22 -6.24 4.19
N LEU A 236 12.88 -5.08 4.73
CA LEU A 236 11.62 -4.83 5.42
C LEU A 236 11.03 -3.48 5.02
N LEU A 237 9.73 -3.45 4.79
CA LEU A 237 8.94 -2.23 4.64
C LEU A 237 7.81 -2.22 5.67
N LEU A 238 7.70 -1.14 6.41
CA LEU A 238 6.55 -0.85 7.26
C LEU A 238 6.01 0.53 6.89
N THR A 239 4.75 0.61 6.46
CA THR A 239 4.05 1.88 6.24
C THR A 239 3.04 2.13 7.34
N CYS A 240 2.79 3.41 7.64
CA CYS A 240 1.85 3.82 8.67
C CYS A 240 1.16 5.13 8.29
N HIS A 241 -0.16 5.11 8.39
CA HIS A 241 -1.04 6.24 8.12
C HIS A 241 -1.79 6.70 9.38
N SER A 242 -1.39 6.19 10.55
CA SER A 242 -2.12 6.37 11.82
C SER A 242 -1.71 7.67 12.54
N PRO A 243 -2.67 8.53 12.94
CA PRO A 243 -2.37 9.73 13.71
C PRO A 243 -1.65 9.40 15.03
N GLY A 244 -0.59 10.16 15.32
CA GLY A 244 0.21 10.02 16.53
C GLY A 244 1.27 8.92 16.50
N ILE A 245 1.48 8.25 15.35
CA ILE A 245 2.67 7.43 15.10
C ILE A 245 3.51 8.16 14.05
N GLY A 246 4.57 8.81 14.51
CA GLY A 246 5.53 9.50 13.66
C GLY A 246 6.73 8.62 13.30
N ARG A 247 7.70 9.25 12.64
CA ARG A 247 8.92 8.57 12.18
C ARG A 247 9.76 8.03 13.34
N ALA A 248 9.85 8.76 14.45
CA ALA A 248 10.61 8.34 15.61
C ALA A 248 9.98 7.10 16.26
N GLU A 249 8.66 7.10 16.42
CA GLU A 249 7.89 5.99 16.97
C GLU A 249 8.03 4.75 16.08
N LEU A 250 7.93 4.91 14.75
CA LEU A 250 8.08 3.80 13.81
C LEU A 250 9.49 3.18 13.88
N SER A 251 10.52 4.02 14.03
CA SER A 251 11.88 3.55 14.24
C SER A 251 12.01 2.79 15.56
N ALA A 252 11.42 3.30 16.64
CA ALA A 252 11.46 2.65 17.95
C ALA A 252 10.78 1.27 17.92
N TYR A 253 9.59 1.17 17.33
CA TYR A 253 8.87 -0.10 17.16
C TYR A 253 9.69 -1.17 16.42
N LEU A 254 10.40 -0.78 15.36
CA LEU A 254 11.22 -1.71 14.58
C LEU A 254 12.51 -2.11 15.31
N SER A 255 13.14 -1.17 16.02
CA SER A 255 14.29 -1.47 16.88
C SER A 255 13.90 -2.45 17.99
N GLU A 256 12.74 -2.28 18.61
CA GLU A 256 12.28 -3.17 19.69
C GLU A 256 11.82 -4.54 19.15
N GLY A 257 10.92 -4.55 18.15
CA GLY A 257 10.32 -5.78 17.66
C GLY A 257 11.28 -6.67 16.86
N ILE A 258 12.17 -6.09 16.06
CA ILE A 258 12.95 -6.86 15.06
C ILE A 258 14.46 -6.76 15.29
N PHE A 259 15.03 -5.55 15.23
CA PHE A 259 16.48 -5.40 15.07
C PHE A 259 17.28 -5.39 16.38
N GLY A 260 16.64 -5.11 17.52
CA GLY A 260 17.30 -4.83 18.78
C GLY A 260 17.98 -3.45 18.81
N ALA A 261 18.40 -3.02 20.01
CA ALA A 261 19.00 -1.69 20.24
C ALA A 261 20.37 -1.47 19.56
N CYS A 262 21.06 -2.54 19.13
CA CYS A 262 22.39 -2.47 18.53
C CYS A 262 22.39 -2.66 16.98
N GLY A 263 21.22 -2.84 16.36
CA GLY A 263 21.11 -2.89 14.90
C GLY A 263 21.25 -1.50 14.27
N GLN A 264 21.58 -1.41 12.97
CA GLN A 264 21.46 -0.11 12.32
C GLN A 264 19.96 0.25 12.26
N PRO A 265 19.58 1.52 12.46
CA PRO A 265 18.18 1.90 12.46
C PRO A 265 17.59 1.81 11.04
N PRO A 266 16.31 1.48 10.90
CA PRO A 266 15.61 1.57 9.63
C PRO A 266 15.60 3.02 9.14
N ARG A 267 15.66 3.21 7.82
CA ARG A 267 15.49 4.53 7.23
C ARG A 267 14.02 4.89 7.24
N THR A 268 13.66 5.91 8.00
CA THR A 268 12.30 6.44 8.03
C THR A 268 12.13 7.55 7.00
N LEU A 269 10.96 7.59 6.38
CA LEU A 269 10.60 8.45 5.25
C LEU A 269 9.19 9.01 5.46
N GLU A 270 8.94 10.18 4.88
CA GLU A 270 7.57 10.67 4.68
C GLU A 270 7.06 10.16 3.34
N LEU A 271 5.80 9.72 3.33
CA LEU A 271 5.07 9.44 2.11
C LEU A 271 4.32 10.71 1.73
N SER A 272 4.53 11.17 0.50
CA SER A 272 3.84 12.34 -0.02
C SER A 272 3.52 12.15 -1.48
N LEU A 273 2.35 12.63 -1.88
CA LEU A 273 2.04 12.86 -3.28
C LEU A 273 2.48 14.27 -3.67
N GLN A 274 2.88 14.46 -4.92
CA GLN A 274 3.40 15.73 -5.40
C GLN A 274 2.67 16.14 -6.68
N THR A 275 2.25 17.40 -6.76
CA THR A 275 1.69 17.98 -7.98
C THR A 275 2.81 18.39 -8.95
N ALA A 276 2.49 18.59 -10.24
CA ALA A 276 3.46 19.04 -11.25
C ALA A 276 4.13 20.39 -10.90
N ASP A 277 3.45 21.25 -10.13
CA ASP A 277 3.95 22.51 -9.58
C ASP A 277 4.65 22.37 -8.23
N ASN A 278 5.03 21.15 -7.85
CA ASN A 278 5.82 20.80 -6.66
C ASN A 278 5.16 21.03 -5.29
N ARG A 279 3.84 21.15 -5.24
CA ARG A 279 3.11 21.13 -3.96
C ARG A 279 3.06 19.71 -3.44
N ARG A 280 3.34 19.53 -2.15
CA ARG A 280 3.38 18.21 -1.49
C ARG A 280 2.15 18.01 -0.63
N LEU A 281 1.49 16.88 -0.81
CA LEU A 281 0.39 16.41 0.00
C LEU A 281 0.89 15.26 0.90
N PRO A 282 1.05 15.49 2.22
CA PRO A 282 1.43 14.43 3.15
C PRO A 282 0.41 13.29 3.11
N SER A 283 0.90 12.06 2.98
CA SER A 283 0.08 10.86 2.81
C SER A 283 0.42 9.76 3.81
N GLY A 284 1.47 9.88 4.62
CA GLY A 284 1.81 8.93 5.67
C GLY A 284 3.31 8.89 5.95
N ILE A 285 3.77 7.83 6.58
CA ILE A 285 5.18 7.58 6.82
C ILE A 285 5.54 6.14 6.45
N ALA A 286 6.82 5.90 6.18
CA ALA A 286 7.37 4.59 5.94
C ALA A 286 8.68 4.39 6.68
N ALA A 287 9.00 3.14 6.97
CA ALA A 287 10.32 2.70 7.40
C ALA A 287 10.79 1.58 6.47
N ARG A 288 11.99 1.75 5.92
CA ARG A 288 12.65 0.79 5.04
C ARG A 288 13.91 0.26 5.69
N TRP A 289 14.14 -1.04 5.53
CA TRP A 289 15.38 -1.70 5.88
C TRP A 289 15.83 -2.63 4.75
N PRO A 290 17.11 -2.62 4.34
CA PRO A 290 18.03 -1.50 4.52
C PRO A 290 17.49 -0.24 3.79
N GLY A 291 17.93 0.94 4.23
CA GLY A 291 17.48 2.24 3.71
C GLY A 291 17.81 2.55 2.26
#